data_AF-A0A1V5LU37-F1
#
_entry.id   AF-A0A1V5LU37-F1
#
_cell.length_a   1.000
_cell.length_b   1.000
_cell.length_c   1.000
_cell.angle_alpha   90.00
_cell.angle_beta   90.00
_cell.angle_gamma   90.00
#
_symmetry.space_group_name_H-M   'P 1'
#
loop_
_entity.id
_entity.type
_entity.pdbx_description
1 polymer ?
#
loop_
_entity_poly.entity_id
_entity_poly.type
_entity_poly.pdbx_seq_one_letter_code
_entity_poly.pdbx_strand_id
1 'polypeptide(L)'
;MLDSKGVVVVPDILANAAGVTVGYFEWVQGLMRLFWTEEEVYSRLEGLVNNVCTRVFDRAKDKQLSLRMSAMSIAVERIVEARKLRGLYP
;
A
#
# COMPACT_ATOMS: atom_id res chain seq x y z
N MET A 1 -12.81 -8.62 -21.00
CA MET A 1 -12.14 -7.86 -19.91
C MET A 1 -10.68 -7.64 -20.28
N LEU A 2 -9.95 -6.70 -19.66
CA LEU A 2 -8.51 -6.51 -19.94
C LEU A 2 -7.67 -7.67 -19.39
N ASP A 3 -8.04 -8.20 -18.22
CA ASP A 3 -7.40 -9.38 -17.61
C ASP A 3 -7.42 -10.60 -18.54
N SER A 4 -8.54 -10.84 -19.25
CA SER A 4 -8.67 -11.95 -20.20
C SER A 4 -7.82 -11.78 -21.47
N LYS A 5 -7.18 -10.61 -21.65
CA LYS A 5 -6.27 -10.30 -22.76
C LYS A 5 -4.79 -10.29 -22.32
N GLY A 6 -4.48 -10.73 -21.09
CA GLY A 6 -3.13 -10.71 -20.54
C GLY A 6 -2.58 -9.31 -20.25
N VAL A 7 -3.44 -8.29 -20.23
CA VAL A 7 -3.04 -6.91 -19.93
C VAL A 7 -3.00 -6.73 -18.41
N VAL A 8 -1.84 -6.36 -17.89
CA VAL A 8 -1.67 -6.05 -16.46
C VAL A 8 -2.31 -4.68 -16.17
N VAL A 9 -3.35 -4.67 -15.34
CA VAL A 9 -4.00 -3.44 -14.86
C VAL A 9 -3.54 -3.15 -13.44
N VAL A 10 -2.72 -2.11 -13.28
CA VAL A 10 -2.27 -1.65 -11.97
C VAL A 10 -3.46 -1.04 -11.21
N PRO A 11 -3.75 -1.46 -9.96
CA PRO A 11 -4.80 -0.87 -9.15
C PRO A 11 -4.53 0.61 -8.86
N ASP A 12 -5.55 1.44 -8.99
CA ASP A 12 -5.54 2.87 -8.63
C ASP A 12 -5.05 3.13 -7.20
N ILE A 13 -5.47 2.30 -6.24
CA ILE A 13 -5.03 2.36 -4.84
C ILE A 13 -3.51 2.18 -4.68
N LEU A 14 -2.83 1.54 -5.64
CA LEU A 14 -1.36 1.46 -5.67
C LEU A 14 -0.76 2.59 -6.51
N ALA A 15 -1.28 2.79 -7.72
CA ALA A 15 -0.75 3.76 -8.68
C ALA A 15 -0.74 5.19 -8.12
N ASN A 16 -1.74 5.54 -7.31
CA ASN A 16 -1.91 6.88 -6.74
C ASN A 16 -1.48 6.97 -5.27
N ALA A 17 -0.87 5.93 -4.69
CA ALA A 17 -0.53 5.87 -3.27
C ALA A 17 0.58 6.85 -2.85
N ALA A 18 1.39 7.31 -3.80
CA ALA A 18 2.58 8.12 -3.52
C ALA A 18 2.25 9.44 -2.79
N GLY A 19 1.21 10.16 -3.24
CA GLY A 19 0.82 11.43 -2.61
C GLY A 19 0.42 11.27 -1.14
N VAL A 20 -0.38 10.25 -0.83
CA VAL A 20 -0.78 9.92 0.54
C VAL A 20 0.43 9.49 1.37
N THR A 21 1.35 8.72 0.77
CA THR A 21 2.56 8.22 1.45
C THR A 21 3.51 9.37 1.80
N VAL A 22 3.72 10.33 0.89
CA VAL A 22 4.56 11.49 1.15
C VAL A 22 3.89 12.45 2.15
N GLY A 23 2.57 12.60 2.13
CA GLY A 23 1.84 13.32 3.19
C GLY A 23 2.00 12.69 4.58
N TYR A 24 2.07 11.35 4.66
CA TYR A 24 2.43 10.67 5.90
C TYR A 24 3.88 10.97 6.33
N PHE A 25 4.83 10.99 5.38
CA PHE A 25 6.21 11.37 5.69
C PHE A 25 6.32 12.82 6.18
N GLU A 26 5.55 13.75 5.63
CA GLU A 26 5.48 15.12 6.11
C GLU A 26 5.02 15.18 7.57
N TRP A 27 3.95 14.45 7.92
CA TRP A 27 3.48 14.35 9.31
C TRP A 27 4.55 13.81 10.27
N VAL A 28 5.26 12.75 9.87
CA VAL A 28 6.36 12.17 10.66
C VAL A 28 7.51 13.17 10.87
N GLN A 29 7.95 13.84 9.81
CA GLN A 29 9.01 14.86 9.88
C GLN A 29 8.59 16.04 10.79
N GLY A 30 7.34 16.47 10.71
CA GLY A 30 6.78 17.53 11.55
C GLY A 30 6.79 17.19 13.04
N LEU A 31 6.48 15.94 13.40
CA LEU A 31 6.55 15.47 14.80
C LEU A 31 7.99 15.45 15.34
N MET A 32 8.95 15.05 14.51
CA MET A 32 10.36 14.94 14.93
C MET A 32 11.13 16.26 14.82
N ARG A 33 10.56 17.28 14.14
CA ARG A 33 11.26 18.51 13.75
C ARG A 33 12.56 18.24 12.99
N LEU A 34 12.56 17.17 12.19
CA LEU A 34 13.69 16.75 11.37
C LEU A 34 13.18 16.56 9.95
N PHE A 35 13.69 17.38 9.03
CA PHE A 35 13.35 17.29 7.61
C PHE A 35 14.36 16.40 6.89
N TRP A 36 13.83 15.54 6.03
CA TRP A 36 14.60 14.66 5.17
C TRP A 36 14.91 15.34 3.84
N THR A 37 15.98 14.90 3.18
CA THR A 37 16.26 15.31 1.80
C THR A 37 15.27 14.66 0.82
N GLU A 38 15.22 15.18 -0.40
CA GLU A 38 14.40 14.60 -1.47
C GLU A 38 14.80 13.13 -1.74
N GLU A 39 16.09 12.84 -1.72
CA GLU A 39 16.62 11.48 -1.94
C GLU A 39 16.19 10.53 -0.82
N GLU A 40 16.20 10.98 0.43
CA GLU A 40 15.75 10.18 1.57
C GLU A 40 14.24 9.90 1.49
N VAL A 41 13.44 10.90 1.10
CA VAL A 41 12.00 10.74 0.86
C VAL A 41 11.75 9.75 -0.27
N TYR A 42 12.47 9.89 -1.39
CA TYR A 42 12.33 9.03 -2.55
C TYR A 42 12.71 7.58 -2.24
N SER A 43 13.85 7.36 -1.58
CA SER A 43 14.32 6.02 -1.21
C SER A 43 13.33 5.31 -0.28
N ARG A 44 12.77 6.03 0.70
CA ARG A 44 11.72 5.49 1.58
C ARG A 44 10.44 5.16 0.82
N LEU A 45 10.02 6.04 -0.10
CA LEU A 45 8.84 5.84 -0.93
C LEU A 45 9.00 4.60 -1.82
N GLU A 46 10.12 4.50 -2.52
CA GLU A 46 10.46 3.37 -3.41
C GLU A 46 10.44 2.05 -2.64
N GLY A 47 11.09 1.98 -1.48
CA GLY A 47 11.10 0.78 -0.65
C GLY A 47 9.68 0.35 -0.21
N LEU A 48 8.82 1.31 0.13
CA LEU A 48 7.43 1.04 0.52
C LEU A 48 6.61 0.56 -0.68
N VAL A 49 6.68 1.26 -1.81
CA VAL A 49 5.92 0.93 -3.03
C VAL A 49 6.31 -0.46 -3.53
N ASN A 50 7.61 -0.76 -3.61
CA ASN A 50 8.10 -2.07 -4.05
C ASN A 50 7.56 -3.19 -3.15
N ASN A 51 7.62 -3.02 -1.82
CA ASN A 51 7.10 -4.01 -0.88
C ASN A 51 5.59 -4.25 -1.08
N VAL A 52 4.79 -3.18 -1.17
CA VAL A 52 3.34 -3.33 -1.35
C VAL A 52 3.01 -3.95 -2.70
N CYS A 53 3.69 -3.53 -3.78
CA CYS A 53 3.53 -4.14 -5.10
C CYS A 53 3.78 -5.64 -5.03
N THR A 54 4.93 -6.09 -4.52
CA THR A 54 5.24 -7.53 -4.37
C THR A 54 4.12 -8.26 -3.64
N ARG A 55 3.66 -7.75 -2.50
CA ARG A 55 2.57 -8.36 -1.73
C ARG A 55 1.26 -8.48 -2.52
N VAL A 56 0.90 -7.48 -3.32
CA VAL A 56 -0.32 -7.53 -4.14
C VAL A 56 -0.20 -8.54 -5.25
N PHE A 57 0.95 -8.60 -5.93
CA PHE A 57 1.22 -9.58 -6.99
C PHE A 57 1.21 -11.02 -6.44
N ASP A 58 1.87 -11.25 -5.31
CA ASP A 58 1.89 -12.55 -4.64
C ASP A 58 0.48 -12.99 -4.24
N ARG A 59 -0.29 -12.10 -3.59
CA ARG A 59 -1.68 -12.37 -3.20
C ARG A 59 -2.57 -12.69 -4.41
N ALA A 60 -2.40 -11.96 -5.52
CA ALA A 60 -3.15 -12.17 -6.74
C ALA A 60 -2.86 -13.55 -7.33
N LYS A 61 -1.59 -13.96 -7.35
CA LYS A 61 -1.17 -15.28 -7.82
C LYS A 61 -1.70 -16.40 -6.90
N ASP A 62 -1.53 -16.26 -5.60
CA ASP A 62 -1.89 -17.29 -4.61
C ASP A 62 -3.40 -17.52 -4.51
N LYS A 63 -4.20 -16.45 -4.62
CA LYS A 63 -5.67 -16.51 -4.49
C LYS A 63 -6.39 -16.53 -5.84
N GLN A 64 -5.66 -16.49 -6.96
CA GLN A 64 -6.21 -16.37 -8.32
C GLN A 64 -7.22 -15.20 -8.43
N LEU A 65 -6.85 -14.05 -7.87
CA LEU A 65 -7.65 -12.83 -7.88
C LEU A 65 -7.03 -11.79 -8.81
N SER A 66 -7.84 -10.84 -9.29
CA SER A 66 -7.30 -9.67 -9.96
C SER A 66 -6.41 -8.84 -9.01
N LEU A 67 -5.46 -8.08 -9.55
CA LEU A 67 -4.61 -7.19 -8.74
C LEU A 67 -5.46 -6.20 -7.92
N ARG A 68 -6.57 -5.71 -8.49
CA ARG A 68 -7.51 -4.81 -7.82
C ARG A 68 -8.14 -5.47 -6.59
N MET A 69 -8.67 -6.69 -6.74
CA MET A 69 -9.25 -7.43 -5.62
C MET A 69 -8.20 -7.78 -4.57
N SER A 70 -6.99 -8.13 -4.98
CA SER A 70 -5.88 -8.46 -4.09
C SER A 70 -5.44 -7.26 -3.26
N ALA A 71 -5.31 -6.09 -3.88
CA ALA A 71 -4.99 -4.85 -3.18
C ALA A 71 -6.06 -4.50 -2.13
N MET A 72 -7.35 -4.59 -2.51
CA MET A 72 -8.46 -4.34 -1.59
C MET A 72 -8.51 -5.37 -0.45
N SER A 73 -8.30 -6.65 -0.75
CA SER A 73 -8.25 -7.72 0.25
C SER A 73 -7.18 -7.46 1.30
N ILE A 74 -5.97 -7.08 0.89
CA ILE A 74 -4.87 -6.75 1.82
C ILE A 74 -5.23 -5.52 2.67
N ALA A 75 -5.85 -4.50 2.08
CA ALA A 75 -6.26 -3.29 2.81
C ALA A 75 -7.29 -3.61 3.91
N VAL A 76 -8.33 -4.38 3.57
CA VAL A 76 -9.38 -4.79 4.51
C VAL A 76 -8.80 -5.71 5.59
N GLU A 77 -7.95 -6.67 5.22
CA GLU A 77 -7.31 -7.59 6.16
C GLU A 77 -6.53 -6.84 7.25
N ARG A 78 -5.72 -5.84 6.87
CA ARG A 78 -4.99 -4.99 7.83
C ARG A 78 -5.92 -4.28 8.82
N ILE A 79 -7.05 -3.75 8.34
CA ILE A 79 -8.03 -3.05 9.19
C ILE A 79 -8.69 -4.03 10.16
N VAL A 80 -9.08 -5.20 9.66
CA VAL A 80 -9.71 -6.26 10.46
C VAL A 80 -8.74 -6.78 11.53
N GLU A 81 -7.48 -7.02 11.18
CA GLU A 81 -6.44 -7.43 12.13
C GLU A 81 -6.23 -6.38 13.23
N ALA A 82 -6.06 -5.11 12.86
CA ALA A 82 -5.93 -4.02 13.82
C ALA A 82 -7.17 -3.92 14.74
N ARG A 83 -8.38 -4.09 14.20
CA ARG A 83 -9.61 -4.09 14.98
C ARG A 83 -9.67 -5.26 15.96
N LYS A 84 -9.28 -6.47 15.52
CA LYS A 84 -9.23 -7.66 16.36
C LYS A 84 -8.24 -7.50 17.51
N LEU A 85 -7.04 -6.97 17.22
CA LEU A 85 -6.00 -6.75 18.23
C LEU A 85 -6.40 -5.74 19.30
N ARG A 86 -7.10 -4.66 18.92
CA ARG A 86 -7.62 -3.67 19.88
C ARG A 86 -8.79 -4.21 20.72
N GLY A 87 -9.35 -5.36 20.37
CA GLY A 87 -10.53 -5.93 21.02
C GLY A 87 -11.79 -5.08 20.80
N LEU A 88 -12.88 -5.48 21.44
CA LEU A 88 -14.11 -4.70 21.53
C LEU A 88 -14.22 -4.18 22.97
N TYR A 89 -13.92 -2.91 23.17
CA TYR A 89 -14.05 -2.20 24.44
C TYR A 89 -14.82 -0.90 24.16
N PRO A 90 -15.63 -0.37 25.09
CA PRO A 90 -16.19 0.97 24.96
C PRO A 90 -15.11 2.02 24.65
#